data_AF-A0A0T6ARG8-F1
#
_entry.id   AF-A0A0T6ARG8-F1
#
_cell.length_a   1.000
_cell.length_b   1.000
_cell.length_c   1.000
_cell.angle_alpha   90.00
_cell.angle_beta   90.00
_cell.angle_gamma   90.00
#
_symmetry.space_group_name_H-M   'P 1'
#
loop_
_entity.id
_entity.type
_entity.pdbx_description
1 polymer ?
#
loop_
_entity_poly.entity_id
_entity_poly.type
_entity_poly.pdbx_seq_one_letter_code
_entity_poly.pdbx_strand_id
1 'polypeptide(L)'
;GKKMSGSAGRGVLAHEFLEILRPELARFLMVRLHYREQKNFDPGGETIPRLYDEYDRAARAFRGEVEDPELARTYWYARIDGARLDVARPRFSKVASLVQIPSVDVEEAIAEDKGEALSAEDREELAQRIADARRWLAHYAPDAYKFEVQRALPAAVNALSPGQQEFLARLAEVAEQAEAWRGDVLHSRMHDLKATMGLPPQEAFSAIYRAFLGKDSGPQAGWLLAALDRDFALRRLREAAGTRTAS
;
A
#
# COMPACT_ATOMS: atom_id res chain seq x y z
N GLY A 1 28.03 26.72 -18.87
CA GLY A 1 26.61 26.44 -19.15
C GLY A 1 26.51 25.23 -20.04
N LYS A 2 25.85 24.16 -19.57
CA LYS A 2 25.56 22.96 -20.36
C LYS A 2 24.04 22.94 -20.61
N LYS A 3 23.67 22.84 -21.88
CA LYS A 3 22.31 22.85 -22.41
C LYS A 3 21.55 21.65 -21.82
N MET A 4 20.45 21.89 -21.11
CA MET A 4 19.60 20.84 -20.55
C MET A 4 18.87 20.14 -21.70
N SER A 5 19.05 18.82 -21.80
CA SER A 5 18.23 17.98 -22.68
C SER A 5 16.85 17.83 -22.05
N GLY A 6 15.84 18.37 -22.72
CA GLY A 6 14.45 18.17 -22.33
C GLY A 6 14.04 16.70 -22.51
N SER A 7 13.62 16.08 -21.41
CA SER A 7 12.37 15.33 -21.34
C SER A 7 12.02 15.09 -19.85
N ALA A 8 10.75 15.33 -19.48
CA ALA A 8 10.09 15.01 -18.21
C ALA A 8 10.44 15.77 -16.90
N GLY A 9 11.12 16.93 -16.94
CA GLY A 9 11.36 17.76 -15.75
C GLY A 9 10.22 18.73 -15.42
N ARG A 10 9.02 18.26 -15.06
CA ARG A 10 7.99 19.12 -14.46
C ARG A 10 8.12 19.07 -12.93
N GLY A 11 9.00 19.91 -12.38
CA GLY A 11 8.91 20.25 -10.96
C GLY A 11 7.57 20.90 -10.70
N VAL A 12 6.86 20.45 -9.67
CA VAL A 12 5.52 20.95 -9.33
C VAL A 12 5.64 22.30 -8.62
N LEU A 13 4.75 23.24 -8.95
CA LEU A 13 4.75 24.57 -8.37
C LEU A 13 4.32 24.54 -6.90
N ALA A 14 4.78 25.51 -6.11
CA ALA A 14 4.53 25.54 -4.67
C ALA A 14 3.03 25.64 -4.27
N HIS A 15 2.15 26.14 -5.16
CA HIS A 15 0.72 26.15 -4.91
C HIS A 15 0.08 24.78 -5.21
N GLU A 16 0.48 24.14 -6.31
CA GLU A 16 0.07 22.77 -6.64
C GLU A 16 0.47 21.80 -5.52
N PHE A 17 1.60 22.07 -4.84
CA PHE A 17 2.05 21.32 -3.67
C PHE A 17 1.04 21.32 -2.50
N LEU A 18 0.43 22.48 -2.20
CA LEU A 18 -0.53 22.64 -1.10
C LEU A 18 -1.90 22.07 -1.43
N GLU A 19 -2.21 21.85 -2.71
CA GLU A 19 -3.42 21.14 -3.15
C GLU A 19 -3.28 19.62 -3.00
N ILE A 20 -2.06 19.11 -3.06
CA ILE A 20 -1.75 17.68 -2.99
C ILE A 20 -1.61 17.22 -1.54
N LEU A 21 -0.81 17.95 -0.75
CA LEU A 21 -0.41 17.54 0.58
C LEU A 21 -1.17 18.28 1.67
N ARG A 22 -1.41 17.58 2.78
CA ARG A 22 -1.87 18.21 4.00
C ARG A 22 -0.85 19.23 4.52
N PRO A 23 -1.28 20.34 5.15
CA PRO A 23 -0.40 21.40 5.63
C PRO A 23 0.78 20.91 6.50
N GLU A 24 0.58 19.90 7.34
CA GLU A 24 1.61 19.32 8.18
C GLU A 24 2.69 18.56 7.40
N LEU A 25 2.32 17.87 6.32
CA LEU A 25 3.28 17.20 5.42
C LEU A 25 4.06 18.21 4.59
N ALA A 26 3.37 19.27 4.16
CA ALA A 26 4.01 20.39 3.49
C ALA A 26 5.08 21.05 4.37
N ARG A 27 4.75 21.36 5.63
CA ARG A 27 5.70 21.89 6.62
C ARG A 27 6.82 20.90 6.90
N PHE A 28 6.50 19.62 7.05
CA PHE A 28 7.51 18.58 7.29
C PHE A 28 8.53 18.47 6.17
N LEU A 29 8.09 18.54 4.91
CA LEU A 29 9.00 18.58 3.76
C LEU A 29 9.94 19.78 3.85
N MET A 30 9.42 20.97 4.16
CA MET A 30 10.24 22.19 4.25
C MET A 30 11.25 22.15 5.40
N VAL A 31 10.84 21.70 6.59
CA VAL A 31 11.70 21.65 7.79
C VAL A 31 12.81 20.62 7.63
N ARG A 32 12.53 19.51 6.95
CA ARG A 32 13.52 18.44 6.74
C ARG A 32 14.60 18.80 5.73
N LEU A 33 14.32 19.69 4.78
CA LEU A 33 15.28 20.04 3.75
C LEU A 33 16.41 20.86 4.35
N HIS A 34 17.65 20.39 4.18
CA HIS A 34 18.80 21.19 4.52
C HIS A 34 18.83 22.43 3.61
N TYR A 35 19.05 23.62 4.17
CA TYR A 35 18.96 24.91 3.45
C TYR A 35 19.89 25.04 2.23
N ARG A 36 20.88 24.15 2.09
CA ARG A 36 21.80 24.09 0.93
C ARG A 36 21.38 23.08 -0.15
N GLU A 37 20.31 22.32 0.09
CA GLU A 37 19.79 21.32 -0.86
C GLU A 37 18.65 21.91 -1.67
N GLN A 38 18.79 21.92 -3.00
CA GLN A 38 17.65 22.07 -3.89
C GLN A 38 17.09 20.69 -4.20
N LYS A 39 15.91 20.36 -3.69
CA LYS A 39 15.17 19.16 -4.12
C LYS A 39 14.03 19.58 -5.04
N ASN A 40 14.03 19.01 -6.24
CA ASN A 40 12.86 19.01 -7.09
C ASN A 40 11.88 18.01 -6.50
N PHE A 41 10.73 18.51 -6.05
CA PHE A 41 9.64 17.67 -5.60
C PHE A 41 8.88 17.14 -6.81
N ASP A 42 8.90 15.83 -6.99
CA ASP A 42 8.07 15.12 -7.95
C ASP A 42 7.00 14.34 -7.17
N PRO A 43 5.71 14.74 -7.17
CA PRO A 43 4.66 13.99 -6.49
C PRO A 43 4.37 12.64 -7.15
N GLY A 44 4.91 12.39 -8.35
CA GLY A 44 4.86 11.10 -9.01
C GLY A 44 5.64 10.02 -8.27
N GLY A 45 5.45 8.78 -8.71
CA GLY A 45 6.19 7.65 -8.14
C GLY A 45 5.85 7.40 -6.68
N GLU A 46 6.86 7.17 -5.85
CA GLU A 46 6.70 6.82 -4.43
C GLU A 46 6.86 8.01 -3.47
N THR A 47 6.99 9.23 -3.99
CA THR A 47 7.32 10.40 -3.18
C THR A 47 6.28 10.66 -2.10
N ILE A 48 4.99 10.63 -2.45
CA ILE A 48 3.89 10.86 -1.49
C ILE A 48 3.82 9.73 -0.45
N PRO A 49 3.73 8.43 -0.82
CA PRO A 49 3.77 7.35 0.16
C PRO A 49 4.96 7.42 1.13
N ARG A 50 6.17 7.70 0.61
CA ARG A 50 7.37 7.81 1.44
C ARG A 50 7.33 9.00 2.39
N LEU A 51 6.77 10.12 1.95
CA LEU A 51 6.63 11.30 2.80
C LEU A 51 5.71 11.02 3.99
N TYR A 52 4.59 10.31 3.77
CA TYR A 52 3.72 9.87 4.88
C TYR A 52 4.45 8.89 5.82
N ASP A 53 5.15 7.88 5.29
CA ASP A 53 5.88 6.92 6.11
C ASP A 53 6.96 7.60 6.98
N GLU A 54 7.66 8.58 6.43
CA GLU A 54 8.67 9.37 7.15
C GLU A 54 8.04 10.32 8.17
N TYR A 55 6.93 10.98 7.84
CA TYR A 55 6.18 11.81 8.77
C TYR A 55 5.65 11.00 9.96
N ASP A 56 5.08 9.81 9.71
CA ASP A 56 4.61 8.89 10.75
C ASP A 56 5.77 8.40 11.62
N ARG A 57 6.93 8.07 11.02
CA ARG A 57 8.14 7.75 11.77
C ARG A 57 8.58 8.93 12.65
N ALA A 58 8.47 10.16 12.16
CA ALA A 58 8.81 11.36 12.92
C ALA A 58 7.85 11.59 14.11
N ALA A 59 6.55 11.33 13.92
CA ALA A 59 5.58 11.37 15.00
C ALA A 59 5.89 10.33 16.10
N ARG A 60 6.26 9.09 15.70
CA ARG A 60 6.69 8.04 16.64
C ARG A 60 7.96 8.41 17.39
N ALA A 61 8.96 8.98 16.70
CA ALA A 61 10.18 9.48 17.34
C ALA A 61 9.88 10.58 18.36
N PHE A 62 8.96 11.49 18.02
CA PHE A 62 8.50 12.54 18.94
C PHE A 62 7.81 11.99 20.19
N ARG A 63 7.11 10.86 20.08
CA ARG A 63 6.51 10.14 21.24
C ARG A 63 7.49 9.23 21.98
N GLY A 64 8.75 9.14 21.54
CA GLY A 64 9.77 8.29 22.17
C GLY A 64 9.70 6.81 21.79
N GLU A 65 8.90 6.44 20.78
CA GLU A 65 8.80 5.05 20.29
C GLU A 65 9.94 4.67 19.34
N VAL A 66 10.66 5.67 18.81
CA VAL A 66 11.81 5.51 17.92
C VAL A 66 12.92 6.40 18.45
N GLU A 67 14.10 5.82 18.71
CA GLU A 67 15.27 6.57 19.18
C GLU A 67 15.90 7.36 18.02
N ASP A 68 15.34 8.54 17.74
CA ASP A 68 15.82 9.46 16.71
C ASP A 68 15.52 10.92 17.13
N PRO A 69 16.36 11.52 17.99
CA PRO A 69 16.11 12.85 18.56
C PRO A 69 16.06 13.96 17.51
N GLU A 70 16.79 13.81 16.39
CA GLU A 70 16.77 14.78 15.31
C GLU A 70 15.45 14.74 14.54
N LEU A 71 14.95 13.54 14.25
CA LEU A 71 13.65 13.38 13.63
C LEU A 71 12.50 13.83 14.54
N ALA A 72 12.59 13.57 15.84
CA ALA A 72 11.66 14.09 16.84
C ALA A 72 11.59 15.63 16.82
N ARG A 73 12.76 16.30 16.76
CA ARG A 73 12.84 17.77 16.59
C ARG A 73 12.24 18.23 15.26
N THR A 74 12.48 17.50 14.17
CA THR A 74 11.91 17.79 12.85
C THR A 74 10.38 17.77 12.92
N TYR A 75 9.79 16.75 13.56
CA TYR A 75 8.35 16.69 13.79
C TYR A 75 7.84 17.86 14.64
N TRP A 76 8.55 18.22 15.71
CA TRP A 76 8.19 19.35 16.57
C TRP A 76 8.04 20.67 15.81
N TYR A 77 8.95 20.96 14.87
CA TYR A 77 8.87 22.19 14.06
C TYR A 77 7.85 22.11 12.92
N ALA A 78 7.59 20.90 12.42
CA ALA A 78 6.68 20.67 11.31
C ALA A 78 5.21 20.65 11.73
N ARG A 79 4.90 20.15 12.93
CA ARG A 79 3.53 20.00 13.42
C ARG A 79 2.83 21.36 13.53
N ILE A 80 1.51 21.33 13.38
CA ILE A 80 0.64 22.48 13.60
C ILE A 80 0.14 22.42 15.05
N ASP A 81 -0.08 23.57 15.68
CA ASP A 81 -0.65 23.62 17.03
C ASP A 81 -2.02 22.95 17.05
N GLY A 82 -2.25 22.09 18.05
CA GLY A 82 -3.43 21.22 18.11
C GLY A 82 -3.31 19.92 17.31
N ALA A 83 -2.16 19.63 16.69
CA ALA A 83 -1.93 18.34 16.04
C ALA A 83 -2.14 17.18 17.02
N ARG A 84 -3.00 16.25 16.63
CA ARG A 84 -3.33 15.08 17.44
C ARG A 84 -2.15 14.11 17.46
N LEU A 85 -1.60 13.86 18.64
CA LEU A 85 -0.38 13.06 18.78
C LEU A 85 -0.69 11.56 18.79
N ASP A 86 -1.81 11.19 19.41
CA ASP A 86 -2.25 9.81 19.64
C ASP A 86 -3.44 9.48 18.74
N VAL A 87 -3.14 9.29 17.45
CA VAL A 87 -4.11 8.87 16.44
C VAL A 87 -3.52 7.72 15.64
N ALA A 88 -4.38 6.80 15.24
CA ALA A 88 -4.06 5.70 14.35
C ALA A 88 -3.58 6.27 13.00
N ARG A 89 -2.33 5.95 12.65
CA ARG A 89 -1.71 6.36 11.39
C ARG A 89 -1.39 5.11 10.55
N PRO A 90 -2.39 4.50 9.88
CA PRO A 90 -2.16 3.34 9.01
C PRO A 90 -1.33 3.73 7.79
N ARG A 91 -0.34 2.93 7.40
CA ARG A 91 0.57 3.24 6.29
C ARG A 91 -0.19 3.72 5.05
N PHE A 92 0.28 4.82 4.44
CA PHE A 92 -0.40 5.43 3.29
C PHE A 92 -0.60 4.47 2.12
N SER A 93 0.42 3.67 1.79
CA SER A 93 0.33 2.66 0.71
C SER A 93 -0.75 1.60 0.97
N LYS A 94 -1.01 1.27 2.25
CA LYS A 94 -2.07 0.34 2.62
C LYS A 94 -3.43 0.98 2.36
N VAL A 95 -3.65 2.20 2.85
CA VAL A 95 -4.88 2.96 2.59
C VAL A 95 -5.11 3.12 1.09
N ALA A 96 -4.08 3.50 0.33
CA ALA A 96 -4.14 3.60 -1.13
C ALA A 96 -4.46 2.28 -1.83
N SER A 97 -4.08 1.14 -1.26
CA SER A 97 -4.47 -0.16 -1.80
C SER A 97 -5.93 -0.48 -1.48
N LEU A 98 -6.35 -0.28 -0.22
CA LEU A 98 -7.70 -0.63 0.24
C LEU A 98 -8.79 0.20 -0.45
N VAL A 99 -8.55 1.50 -0.68
CA VAL A 99 -9.55 2.38 -1.34
C VAL A 99 -9.85 2.00 -2.80
N GLN A 100 -9.01 1.18 -3.43
CA GLN A 100 -9.21 0.68 -4.78
C GLN A 100 -10.08 -0.59 -4.83
N ILE A 101 -10.41 -1.17 -3.66
CA ILE A 101 -11.15 -2.43 -3.58
C ILE A 101 -12.59 -2.15 -3.14
N PRO A 102 -13.59 -2.21 -4.04
CA PRO A 102 -14.94 -1.75 -3.73
C PRO A 102 -15.66 -2.50 -2.61
N SER A 103 -15.27 -3.76 -2.36
CA SER A 103 -15.85 -4.62 -1.32
C SER A 103 -15.27 -4.39 0.07
N VAL A 104 -14.24 -3.56 0.22
CA VAL A 104 -13.59 -3.32 1.52
C VAL A 104 -14.19 -2.10 2.20
N ASP A 105 -14.61 -2.30 3.45
CA ASP A 105 -14.74 -1.20 4.40
C ASP A 105 -13.34 -0.86 4.95
N VAL A 106 -12.84 0.32 4.57
CA VAL A 106 -11.50 0.77 4.97
C VAL A 106 -11.44 1.06 6.47
N GLU A 107 -12.52 1.55 7.09
CA GLU A 107 -12.53 1.80 8.54
C GLU A 107 -12.47 0.50 9.32
N GLU A 108 -13.25 -0.50 8.92
CA GLU A 108 -13.23 -1.83 9.54
C GLU A 108 -11.85 -2.47 9.42
N ALA A 109 -11.25 -2.47 8.23
CA ALA A 109 -9.92 -3.03 8.01
C ALA A 109 -8.83 -2.35 8.87
N ILE A 110 -8.92 -1.03 9.06
CA ILE A 110 -7.96 -0.31 9.92
C ILE A 110 -8.26 -0.52 11.41
N ALA A 111 -9.53 -0.66 11.81
CA ALA A 111 -9.89 -1.02 13.19
C ALA A 111 -9.35 -2.41 13.56
N GLU A 112 -9.47 -3.38 12.65
CA GLU A 112 -8.93 -4.73 12.83
C GLU A 112 -7.41 -4.73 12.98
N ASP A 113 -6.69 -3.92 12.19
CA ASP A 113 -5.24 -3.74 12.31
C ASP A 113 -4.85 -3.13 13.66
N LYS A 114 -5.63 -2.16 14.12
CA LYS A 114 -5.41 -1.46 15.39
C LYS A 114 -5.67 -2.41 16.58
N GLY A 115 -6.55 -3.39 16.40
CA GLY A 115 -6.97 -4.33 17.43
C GLY A 115 -8.03 -3.77 18.39
N GLU A 116 -8.56 -2.57 18.10
CA GLU A 116 -9.60 -1.90 18.87
C GLU A 116 -10.41 -0.97 17.97
N ALA A 117 -11.57 -0.51 18.46
CA ALA A 117 -12.41 0.42 17.72
C ALA A 117 -11.69 1.76 17.49
N LEU A 118 -11.89 2.34 16.29
CA LEU A 118 -11.38 3.67 15.96
C LEU A 118 -12.08 4.74 16.82
N SER A 119 -11.29 5.65 17.39
CA SER A 119 -11.80 6.86 18.05
C SER A 119 -12.41 7.84 17.02
N ALA A 120 -12.98 8.95 17.48
CA ALA A 120 -13.45 10.00 16.56
C ALA A 120 -12.26 10.61 15.81
N GLU A 121 -11.15 10.79 16.51
CA GLU A 121 -9.91 11.33 16.00
C GLU A 121 -9.23 10.40 14.99
N ASP A 122 -9.27 9.08 15.23
CA ASP A 122 -8.75 8.08 14.29
C ASP A 122 -9.54 8.09 12.98
N ARG A 123 -10.88 8.17 13.07
CA ARG A 123 -11.73 8.25 11.88
C ARG A 123 -11.46 9.51 11.07
N GLU A 124 -11.23 10.64 11.74
CA GLU A 124 -10.92 11.89 11.05
C GLU A 124 -9.57 11.83 10.34
N GLU A 125 -8.52 11.30 11.00
CA GLU A 125 -7.21 11.07 10.37
C GLU A 125 -7.33 10.11 9.18
N LEU A 126 -8.05 8.99 9.35
CA LEU A 126 -8.26 8.02 8.29
C LEU A 126 -9.05 8.60 7.11
N ALA A 127 -10.09 9.37 7.35
CA ALA A 127 -10.88 10.02 6.31
C ALA A 127 -10.05 10.99 5.46
N GLN A 128 -9.19 11.79 6.11
CA GLN A 128 -8.23 12.64 5.41
C GLN A 128 -7.27 11.79 4.57
N ARG A 129 -6.70 10.73 5.16
CA ARG A 129 -5.76 9.83 4.47
C ARG A 129 -6.38 9.11 3.28
N ILE A 130 -7.65 8.73 3.36
CA ILE A 130 -8.44 8.15 2.25
C ILE A 130 -8.61 9.19 1.13
N ALA A 131 -8.97 10.43 1.47
CA ALA A 131 -9.12 11.49 0.48
C ALA A 131 -7.79 11.76 -0.24
N ASP A 132 -6.69 11.80 0.51
CA ASP A 132 -5.34 12.01 -0.02
C ASP A 132 -4.90 10.85 -0.93
N ALA A 133 -5.15 9.61 -0.51
CA ALA A 133 -4.87 8.42 -1.30
C ALA A 133 -5.65 8.41 -2.62
N ARG A 134 -6.94 8.77 -2.61
CA ARG A 134 -7.76 8.88 -3.83
C ARG A 134 -7.23 9.94 -4.78
N ARG A 135 -6.88 11.14 -4.28
CA ARG A 135 -6.27 12.20 -5.11
C ARG A 135 -4.93 11.75 -5.70
N TRP A 136 -4.09 11.12 -4.89
CA TRP A 136 -2.81 10.60 -5.34
C TRP A 136 -2.98 9.54 -6.43
N LEU A 137 -3.88 8.56 -6.25
CA LEU A 137 -4.19 7.54 -7.26
C LEU A 137 -4.72 8.12 -8.57
N ALA A 138 -5.56 9.15 -8.48
CA ALA A 138 -6.14 9.78 -9.67
C ALA A 138 -5.09 10.52 -10.50
N HIS A 139 -4.17 11.25 -9.85
CA HIS A 139 -3.37 12.27 -10.53
C HIS A 139 -1.86 12.01 -10.59
N TYR A 140 -1.30 11.23 -9.65
CA TYR A 140 0.16 11.15 -9.47
C TYR A 140 0.71 9.73 -9.33
N ALA A 141 -0.09 8.78 -8.84
CA ALA A 141 0.34 7.41 -8.67
C ALA A 141 0.73 6.81 -10.03
N PRO A 142 1.88 6.13 -10.14
CA PRO A 142 2.24 5.45 -11.37
C PRO A 142 1.34 4.21 -11.54
N ASP A 143 1.23 3.70 -12.77
CA ASP A 143 0.32 2.60 -13.12
C ASP A 143 0.57 1.30 -12.34
N ALA A 144 1.76 1.14 -11.76
CA ALA A 144 2.09 0.03 -10.87
C ALA A 144 1.28 0.04 -9.55
N TYR A 145 0.80 1.19 -9.11
CA TYR A 145 -0.03 1.34 -7.90
C TYR A 145 -1.53 1.33 -8.21
N LYS A 146 -1.91 1.45 -9.48
CA LYS A 146 -3.30 1.39 -9.93
C LYS A 146 -3.64 -0.05 -10.31
N PHE A 147 -4.69 -0.61 -9.74
CA PHE A 147 -5.10 -1.96 -10.10
C PHE A 147 -6.61 -2.11 -10.08
N GLU A 148 -7.07 -3.10 -10.84
CA GLU A 148 -8.46 -3.52 -10.86
C GLU A 148 -8.49 -5.05 -10.83
N VAL A 149 -9.33 -5.59 -9.95
CA VAL A 149 -9.55 -7.03 -9.84
C VAL A 149 -10.32 -7.48 -11.08
N GLN A 150 -9.71 -8.38 -11.83
CA GLN A 150 -10.26 -8.90 -13.07
C GLN A 150 -11.42 -9.85 -12.77
N ARG A 151 -12.59 -9.59 -13.35
CA ARG A 151 -13.78 -10.43 -13.19
C ARG A 151 -13.61 -11.81 -13.81
N ALA A 152 -12.99 -11.88 -14.98
CA ALA A 152 -12.60 -13.13 -15.64
C ALA A 152 -11.14 -13.48 -15.34
N LEU A 153 -10.78 -14.75 -15.55
CA LEU A 153 -9.40 -15.22 -15.43
C LEU A 153 -8.51 -14.51 -16.47
N PRO A 154 -7.49 -13.73 -16.06
CA PRO A 154 -6.69 -12.95 -17.01
C PRO A 154 -5.82 -13.84 -17.88
N ALA A 155 -5.59 -13.47 -19.15
CA ALA A 155 -4.70 -14.22 -20.04
C ALA A 155 -3.25 -14.33 -19.53
N ALA A 156 -2.84 -13.45 -18.62
CA ALA A 156 -1.53 -13.48 -17.97
C ALA A 156 -1.25 -14.80 -17.21
N VAL A 157 -2.29 -15.55 -16.82
CA VAL A 157 -2.11 -16.86 -16.18
C VAL A 157 -1.49 -17.91 -17.11
N ASN A 158 -1.58 -17.72 -18.44
CA ASN A 158 -0.97 -18.62 -19.42
C ASN A 158 0.58 -18.57 -19.38
N ALA A 159 1.15 -17.53 -18.77
CA ALA A 159 2.59 -17.37 -18.58
C ALA A 159 3.08 -17.88 -17.21
N LEU A 160 2.22 -18.51 -16.41
CA LEU A 160 2.61 -19.08 -15.12
C LEU A 160 3.49 -20.31 -15.33
N SER A 161 4.59 -20.39 -14.57
CA SER A 161 5.42 -21.58 -14.53
C SER A 161 4.71 -22.72 -13.78
N PRO A 162 5.14 -23.98 -13.95
CA PRO A 162 4.62 -25.09 -13.14
C PRO A 162 4.77 -24.86 -11.64
N GLY A 163 5.87 -24.25 -11.19
CA GLY A 163 6.08 -23.89 -9.78
C GLY A 163 5.11 -22.82 -9.28
N GLN A 164 4.76 -21.85 -10.13
CA GLN A 164 3.74 -20.85 -9.80
C GLN A 164 2.33 -21.44 -9.76
N GLN A 165 2.00 -22.35 -10.67
CA GLN A 165 0.72 -23.07 -10.67
C GLN A 165 0.56 -23.91 -9.40
N GLU A 166 1.58 -24.69 -9.04
CA GLU A 166 1.62 -25.46 -7.79
C GLU A 166 1.49 -24.55 -6.56
N PHE A 167 2.16 -23.39 -6.57
CA PHE A 167 2.05 -22.41 -5.49
C PHE A 167 0.62 -21.90 -5.33
N LEU A 168 -0.06 -21.56 -6.43
CA LEU A 168 -1.46 -21.11 -6.39
C LEU A 168 -2.42 -22.21 -5.91
N ALA A 169 -2.20 -23.46 -6.31
CA ALA A 169 -2.98 -24.61 -5.84
C ALA A 169 -2.87 -24.76 -4.31
N ARG A 170 -1.63 -24.84 -3.80
CA ARG A 170 -1.39 -24.96 -2.35
C ARG A 170 -1.83 -23.73 -1.57
N LEU A 171 -1.69 -22.55 -2.16
CA LEU A 171 -2.17 -21.32 -1.54
C LEU A 171 -3.68 -21.35 -1.34
N ALA A 172 -4.45 -21.91 -2.29
CA ALA A 172 -5.89 -22.09 -2.11
C ALA A 172 -6.19 -23.00 -0.90
N GLU A 173 -5.48 -24.10 -0.74
CA GLU A 173 -5.66 -25.03 0.39
C GLU A 173 -5.30 -24.37 1.73
N VAL A 174 -4.14 -23.72 1.81
CA VAL A 174 -3.67 -23.07 3.03
C VAL A 174 -4.55 -21.87 3.42
N ALA A 175 -5.01 -21.09 2.43
CA ALA A 175 -5.93 -19.98 2.67
C ALA A 175 -7.32 -20.46 3.09
N GLU A 176 -7.80 -21.58 2.55
CA GLU A 176 -9.07 -22.19 2.96
C GLU A 176 -9.03 -22.65 4.42
N GLN A 177 -7.87 -23.15 4.87
CA GLN A 177 -7.62 -23.59 6.25
C GLN A 177 -7.19 -22.48 7.20
N ALA A 178 -7.11 -21.22 6.72
CA ALA A 178 -6.72 -20.10 7.57
C ALA A 178 -7.73 -19.90 8.72
N GLU A 179 -7.19 -19.58 9.89
CA GLU A 179 -7.94 -19.32 11.11
C GLU A 179 -8.90 -18.13 10.97
N ALA A 180 -8.57 -17.17 10.10
CA ALA A 180 -9.39 -16.02 9.78
C ALA A 180 -9.12 -15.54 8.35
N TRP A 181 -10.16 -15.06 7.67
CA TRP A 181 -10.03 -14.45 6.35
C TRP A 181 -9.56 -12.98 6.45
N ARG A 182 -8.38 -12.78 7.03
CA ARG A 182 -7.79 -11.47 7.30
C ARG A 182 -6.48 -11.27 6.55
N GLY A 183 -6.20 -10.02 6.18
CA GLY A 183 -5.07 -9.68 5.32
C GLY A 183 -3.70 -10.04 5.89
N ASP A 184 -3.49 -9.82 7.19
CA ASP A 184 -2.27 -10.19 7.92
C ASP A 184 -2.08 -11.71 8.00
N VAL A 185 -3.13 -12.44 8.37
CA VAL A 185 -3.13 -13.92 8.45
C VAL A 185 -2.81 -14.51 7.08
N LEU A 186 -3.55 -14.12 6.04
CA LEU A 186 -3.33 -14.60 4.68
C LEU A 186 -1.93 -14.22 4.16
N HIS A 187 -1.44 -13.03 4.48
CA HIS A 187 -0.09 -12.62 4.05
C HIS A 187 1.00 -13.47 4.73
N SER A 188 0.87 -13.74 6.03
CA SER A 188 1.80 -14.61 6.75
C SER A 188 1.83 -16.01 6.14
N ARG A 189 0.64 -16.60 5.93
CA ARG A 189 0.49 -17.93 5.31
C ARG A 189 1.15 -18.00 3.92
N MET A 190 1.04 -16.95 3.11
CA MET A 190 1.74 -16.85 1.82
C MET A 190 3.27 -16.85 1.97
N HIS A 191 3.80 -16.12 2.96
CA HIS A 191 5.24 -16.07 3.21
C HIS A 191 5.79 -17.40 3.71
N ASP A 192 5.05 -18.08 4.58
CA ASP A 192 5.40 -19.42 5.06
C ASP A 192 5.39 -20.42 3.90
N LEU A 193 4.32 -20.44 3.10
CA LEU A 193 4.18 -21.34 1.96
C LEU A 193 5.31 -21.15 0.94
N LYS A 194 5.62 -19.92 0.54
CA LYS A 194 6.72 -19.70 -0.42
C LYS A 194 8.06 -20.14 0.14
N ALA A 195 8.29 -19.99 1.46
CA ALA A 195 9.51 -20.44 2.11
C ALA A 195 9.60 -21.96 2.11
N THR A 196 8.50 -22.66 2.42
CA THR A 196 8.41 -24.13 2.33
C THR A 196 8.66 -24.64 0.91
N MET A 197 8.18 -23.92 -0.11
CA MET A 197 8.37 -24.29 -1.52
C MET A 197 9.72 -23.84 -2.10
N GLY A 198 10.52 -23.08 -1.36
CA GLY A 198 11.78 -22.52 -1.85
C GLY A 198 11.59 -21.51 -3.00
N LEU A 199 10.42 -20.89 -3.12
CA LEU A 199 10.11 -19.96 -4.21
C LEU A 199 10.59 -18.54 -3.90
N PRO A 200 11.25 -17.86 -4.86
CA PRO A 200 11.56 -16.44 -4.73
C PRO A 200 10.30 -15.60 -4.50
N PRO A 201 10.34 -14.55 -3.65
CA PRO A 201 9.18 -13.69 -3.40
C PRO A 201 8.53 -13.15 -4.68
N GLN A 202 9.36 -12.72 -5.64
CA GLN A 202 8.86 -12.17 -6.90
C GLN A 202 8.07 -13.21 -7.72
N GLU A 203 8.51 -14.47 -7.75
CA GLU A 203 7.80 -15.54 -8.45
C GLU A 203 6.48 -15.89 -7.78
N ALA A 204 6.47 -16.03 -6.45
CA ALA A 204 5.27 -16.36 -5.69
C ALA A 204 4.20 -15.26 -5.79
N PHE A 205 4.57 -14.00 -5.55
CA PHE A 205 3.62 -12.90 -5.54
C PHE A 205 3.15 -12.50 -6.94
N SER A 206 4.02 -12.55 -7.96
CA SER A 206 3.59 -12.30 -9.34
C SER A 206 2.55 -13.32 -9.83
N ALA A 207 2.59 -14.56 -9.35
CA ALA A 207 1.56 -15.55 -9.66
C ALA A 207 0.16 -15.09 -9.20
N ILE A 208 0.07 -14.57 -7.98
CA ILE A 208 -1.17 -14.01 -7.42
C ILE A 208 -1.62 -12.81 -8.26
N TYR A 209 -0.73 -11.86 -8.54
CA TYR A 209 -1.11 -10.66 -9.30
C TYR A 209 -1.52 -10.98 -10.74
N ARG A 210 -0.94 -11.98 -11.39
CA ARG A 210 -1.38 -12.43 -12.72
C ARG A 210 -2.77 -13.05 -12.67
N ALA A 211 -3.07 -13.84 -11.63
CA ALA A 211 -4.38 -14.46 -11.45
C ALA A 211 -5.50 -13.46 -11.15
N PHE A 212 -5.21 -12.42 -10.37
CA PHE A 212 -6.25 -11.47 -9.92
C PHE A 212 -6.28 -10.16 -10.68
N LEU A 213 -5.13 -9.64 -11.09
CA LEU A 213 -4.99 -8.29 -11.66
C LEU A 213 -4.56 -8.32 -13.13
N GLY A 214 -4.04 -9.45 -13.62
CA GLY A 214 -3.43 -9.55 -14.95
C GLY A 214 -2.09 -8.81 -15.06
N LYS A 215 -1.43 -8.53 -13.93
CA LYS A 215 -0.17 -7.78 -13.83
C LYS A 215 0.89 -8.58 -13.09
N ASP A 216 2.16 -8.19 -13.22
CA ASP A 216 3.29 -8.83 -12.50
C ASP A 216 3.48 -8.29 -11.07
N SER A 217 2.85 -7.17 -10.74
CA SER A 217 2.93 -6.50 -9.45
C SER A 217 1.56 -5.99 -9.01
N GLY A 218 1.44 -5.73 -7.72
CA GLY A 218 0.21 -5.29 -7.09
C GLY A 218 0.41 -4.89 -5.63
N PRO A 219 -0.68 -4.61 -4.90
CA PRO A 219 -0.64 -4.32 -3.47
C PRO A 219 -0.21 -5.57 -2.69
N GLN A 220 0.00 -5.47 -1.38
CA GLN A 220 0.33 -6.65 -0.58
C GLN A 220 -0.73 -7.77 -0.74
N ALA A 221 -0.28 -8.93 -1.23
CA ALA A 221 -1.17 -10.00 -1.70
C ALA A 221 -2.15 -10.54 -0.64
N GLY A 222 -1.79 -10.56 0.64
CA GLY A 222 -2.69 -11.03 1.70
C GLY A 222 -3.91 -10.13 1.86
N TRP A 223 -3.69 -8.81 1.89
CA TRP A 223 -4.77 -7.82 1.91
C TRP A 223 -5.56 -7.80 0.61
N LEU A 224 -4.90 -8.02 -0.54
CA LEU A 224 -5.61 -8.18 -1.79
C LEU A 224 -6.62 -9.34 -1.71
N LEU A 225 -6.23 -10.50 -1.19
CA LEU A 225 -7.15 -11.65 -1.08
C LEU A 225 -8.23 -11.43 -0.02
N ALA A 226 -7.88 -10.89 1.15
CA ALA A 226 -8.82 -10.64 2.23
C ALA A 226 -9.94 -9.66 1.82
N ALA A 227 -9.60 -8.73 0.93
CA ALA A 227 -10.52 -7.74 0.40
C ALA A 227 -11.54 -8.31 -0.60
N LEU A 228 -11.32 -9.53 -1.09
CA LEU A 228 -12.17 -10.21 -2.04
C LEU A 228 -13.15 -11.13 -1.32
N ASP A 229 -14.28 -11.40 -1.98
CA ASP A 229 -15.13 -12.53 -1.62
C ASP A 229 -14.28 -13.80 -1.52
N ARG A 230 -14.39 -14.49 -0.37
CA ARG A 230 -13.56 -15.65 -0.04
C ARG A 230 -13.68 -16.73 -1.09
N ASP A 231 -14.91 -17.05 -1.47
CA ASP A 231 -15.14 -18.13 -2.43
C ASP A 231 -14.63 -17.75 -3.81
N PHE A 232 -14.77 -16.49 -4.23
CA PHE A 232 -14.17 -15.97 -5.45
C PHE A 232 -12.64 -16.11 -5.44
N ALA A 233 -11.98 -15.71 -4.35
CA ALA A 233 -10.54 -15.81 -4.24
C ALA A 233 -10.05 -17.26 -4.33
N LEU A 234 -10.66 -18.17 -3.55
CA LEU A 234 -10.30 -19.59 -3.56
C LEU A 234 -10.55 -20.23 -4.93
N ARG A 235 -11.70 -19.96 -5.57
CA ARG A 235 -11.98 -20.42 -6.94
C ARG A 235 -10.94 -19.89 -7.92
N ARG A 236 -10.63 -18.59 -7.88
CA ARG A 236 -9.66 -17.97 -8.80
C ARG A 236 -8.25 -18.57 -8.65
N LEU A 237 -7.81 -18.84 -7.43
CA LEU A 237 -6.52 -19.50 -7.18
C LEU A 237 -6.48 -20.89 -7.81
N ARG A 238 -7.53 -21.70 -7.62
CA ARG A 238 -7.65 -23.05 -8.21
C ARG A 238 -7.70 -23.00 -9.75
N GLU A 239 -8.54 -22.12 -10.30
CA GLU A 239 -8.63 -21.90 -11.75
C GLU A 239 -7.28 -21.53 -12.37
N ALA A 240 -6.56 -20.56 -11.76
CA ALA A 240 -5.26 -20.11 -12.23
C ALA A 240 -4.15 -21.18 -12.09
N ALA A 241 -4.28 -22.07 -11.10
CA ALA A 241 -3.41 -23.22 -10.95
C ALA A 241 -3.66 -24.33 -11.99
N GLY A 242 -4.69 -24.20 -12.83
CA GLY A 242 -5.09 -25.23 -13.78
C GLY A 242 -5.87 -26.39 -13.13
N THR A 243 -6.20 -26.28 -11.84
CA THR A 243 -7.15 -27.19 -11.19
C THR A 243 -8.56 -26.76 -11.58
N ARG A 244 -9.05 -27.27 -12.72
CA ARG A 244 -10.49 -27.24 -13.02
C ARG A 244 -11.20 -27.91 -11.85
N THR A 245 -11.97 -27.14 -11.09
CA THR A 245 -13.00 -27.70 -10.22
C THR A 245 -13.88 -28.54 -11.14
N ALA A 246 -13.93 -29.85 -10.87
CA ALA A 246 -14.84 -30.73 -11.57
C ALA A 246 -16.26 -30.17 -11.42
N SER A 247 -16.99 -30.18 -12.54
CA SER A 247 -18.36 -29.66 -12.69
C SER A 247 -19.32 -30.16 -11.63
#